data_AF-A0A1R3L0T9-F1
#
_entry.id   AF-A0A1R3L0T9-F1
#
_cell.length_a   1.000
_cell.length_b   1.000
_cell.length_c   1.000
_cell.angle_alpha   90.00
_cell.angle_beta   90.00
_cell.angle_gamma   90.00
#
_symmetry.space_group_name_H-M   'P 1'
#
loop_
_entity.id
_entity.type
_entity.pdbx_description
1 polymer ?
#
loop_
_entity_poly.entity_id
_entity_poly.type
_entity_poly.pdbx_seq_one_letter_code
_entity_poly.pdbx_strand_id
1 'polypeptide(L)'
;MPWEGYNFEDAVLISERLVYEDIYTSFHIRKYEIQTHVTSQGPERITNEIPHLEAHLLRNLDKNGIVMLGSWVETGDILVGKLTPQVAKESSYAPEDRLLRAILGIQKREIKVGDKVAGRHGNKGVPSRMNVGQIFECSLGLAGSLLDRHYRIAPFDERYEQEASRKLVFSEL
;
A
#
# COMPACT_ATOMS: atom_id res chain seq x y z
N MET A 1 -31.55 3.26 1.22
CA MET A 1 -32.20 3.47 2.53
C MET A 1 -31.14 3.89 3.54
N PRO A 2 -31.43 4.80 4.48
CA PRO A 2 -30.58 5.04 5.64
C PRO A 2 -30.51 3.77 6.53
N TRP A 3 -29.34 3.47 7.10
CA TRP A 3 -29.15 2.31 7.98
C TRP A 3 -28.34 2.72 9.21
N GLU A 4 -29.03 2.91 10.35
CA GLU A 4 -28.43 3.15 11.68
C GLU A 4 -27.33 4.25 11.74
N GLY A 5 -27.31 5.17 10.77
CA GLY A 5 -26.27 6.20 10.65
C GLY A 5 -24.94 5.72 10.05
N TYR A 6 -24.79 4.45 9.72
CA TYR A 6 -23.55 3.92 9.11
C TYR A 6 -23.36 4.38 7.65
N ASN A 7 -24.42 4.79 6.96
CA ASN A 7 -24.36 5.46 5.66
C ASN A 7 -24.59 6.97 5.74
N PHE A 8 -24.08 7.60 6.81
CA PHE A 8 -24.10 9.05 6.95
C PHE A 8 -23.14 9.70 5.95
N GLU A 9 -23.57 10.82 5.35
CA GLU A 9 -22.85 11.56 4.30
C GLU A 9 -22.42 10.67 3.13
N ASP A 10 -21.11 10.43 2.99
CA ASP A 10 -20.50 9.73 1.86
C ASP A 10 -20.10 8.29 2.23
N ALA A 11 -20.54 7.79 3.39
CA ALA A 11 -20.25 6.43 3.84
C ALA A 11 -21.15 5.40 3.13
N VAL A 12 -20.54 4.26 2.74
CA VAL A 12 -21.21 3.14 2.07
C VAL A 12 -21.10 1.90 2.94
N LEU A 13 -22.23 1.23 3.20
CA LEU A 13 -22.22 -0.11 3.80
C LEU A 13 -22.00 -1.15 2.70
N ILE A 14 -21.14 -2.11 3.01
CA ILE A 14 -20.87 -3.27 2.18
C ILE A 14 -21.21 -4.55 2.95
N SER A 15 -21.64 -5.59 2.23
CA SER A 15 -21.84 -6.91 2.82
C SER A 15 -20.49 -7.60 3.03
N GLU A 16 -20.29 -8.24 4.18
CA GLU A 16 -19.12 -9.08 4.45
C GLU A 16 -18.94 -10.21 3.43
N ARG A 17 -20.04 -10.62 2.77
CA ARG A 17 -19.99 -11.59 1.67
C ARG A 17 -19.01 -11.17 0.57
N LEU A 18 -18.88 -9.87 0.30
CA LEU A 18 -17.95 -9.35 -0.71
C LEU A 18 -16.48 -9.64 -0.35
N VAL A 19 -16.18 -9.78 0.95
CA VAL A 19 -14.85 -10.16 1.45
C VAL A 19 -14.68 -11.68 1.35
N TYR A 20 -15.66 -12.45 1.81
CA TYR A 20 -15.58 -13.92 1.80
C TYR A 20 -15.57 -14.54 0.40
N GLU A 21 -16.18 -13.87 -0.57
CA GLU A 21 -16.24 -14.31 -1.97
C GLU A 21 -15.14 -13.69 -2.85
N ASP A 22 -14.18 -12.96 -2.28
CA ASP A 22 -13.07 -12.31 -3.00
C ASP A 22 -13.51 -11.43 -4.19
N ILE A 23 -14.71 -10.84 -4.14
CA ILE A 23 -15.30 -10.08 -5.25
C ILE A 23 -14.51 -8.80 -5.55
N TYR A 24 -14.01 -8.13 -4.51
CA TYR A 24 -13.25 -6.88 -4.61
C TYR A 24 -11.82 -7.01 -4.09
N THR A 25 -11.13 -8.09 -4.48
CA THR A 25 -9.73 -8.34 -4.11
C THR A 25 -8.78 -7.90 -5.23
N SER A 26 -7.74 -7.10 -4.91
CA SER A 26 -6.73 -6.62 -5.86
C SER A 26 -5.30 -6.92 -5.41
N PHE A 27 -4.41 -7.16 -6.38
CA PHE A 27 -2.99 -7.34 -6.12
C PHE A 27 -2.20 -6.06 -6.38
N HIS A 28 -1.35 -5.69 -5.44
CA HIS A 28 -0.48 -4.51 -5.54
C HIS A 28 0.99 -4.93 -5.52
N ILE A 29 1.73 -4.55 -6.57
CA ILE A 29 3.18 -4.80 -6.66
C ILE A 29 3.90 -3.48 -6.46
N ARG A 30 4.87 -3.46 -5.54
CA ARG A 30 5.75 -2.30 -5.29
C ARG A 30 7.19 -2.68 -5.61
N LYS A 31 7.90 -1.77 -6.28
CA LYS A 31 9.33 -1.92 -6.58
C LYS A 31 10.14 -1.04 -5.63
N TYR A 32 11.08 -1.66 -4.92
CA TYR A 32 12.06 -0.97 -4.08
C TYR A 32 13.43 -1.14 -4.72
N GLU A 33 14.19 -0.06 -4.87
CA GLU A 33 15.50 -0.05 -5.49
C GLU A 33 16.54 0.51 -4.52
N ILE A 34 17.69 -0.16 -4.44
CA ILE A 34 18.84 0.27 -3.67
C ILE A 34 20.10 0.10 -4.51
N GLN A 35 21.02 1.07 -4.40
CA GLN A 35 22.28 1.07 -5.12
C GLN A 35 23.45 1.09 -4.13
N THR A 36 24.55 0.43 -4.49
CA THR A 36 25.83 0.49 -3.78
C THR A 36 26.77 1.43 -4.50
N HIS A 37 27.40 2.32 -3.76
CA HIS A 37 28.37 3.28 -4.27
C HIS A 37 29.74 3.08 -3.64
N VAL A 38 30.77 3.56 -4.34
CA VAL A 38 32.12 3.65 -3.76
C VAL A 38 32.22 4.97 -3.03
N THR A 39 32.34 4.92 -1.70
CA THR A 39 32.55 6.12 -0.89
C THR A 39 34.05 6.35 -0.70
N SER A 40 34.44 7.57 -0.28
CA SER A 40 35.82 7.88 0.08
C SER A 40 36.37 7.01 1.23
N GLN A 41 35.48 6.38 2.00
CA GLN A 41 35.81 5.51 3.15
C GLN A 41 35.81 4.02 2.77
N GLY A 42 35.52 3.68 1.51
CA GLY A 42 35.47 2.32 0.98
C GLY A 42 34.20 2.02 0.17
N PRO A 43 34.16 0.89 -0.54
CA PRO A 43 32.98 0.45 -1.27
C PRO A 43 31.88 -0.02 -0.31
N GLU A 44 30.64 0.39 -0.57
CA GLU A 44 29.47 -0.18 0.09
C GLU A 44 29.28 -1.64 -0.36
N ARG A 45 28.95 -2.52 0.59
CA ARG A 45 28.82 -3.97 0.33
C ARG A 45 27.43 -4.44 0.74
N ILE A 46 26.84 -5.30 -0.09
CA ILE A 46 25.64 -6.04 0.30
C ILE A 46 26.10 -7.28 1.07
N THR A 47 25.55 -7.48 2.27
CA THR A 47 25.88 -8.59 3.16
C THR A 47 24.72 -8.90 4.10
N ASN A 48 24.59 -10.15 4.51
CA ASN A 48 23.67 -10.57 5.56
C ASN A 48 24.25 -10.40 6.97
N GLU A 49 25.56 -10.09 7.08
CA GLU A 49 26.24 -9.85 8.36
C GLU A 49 26.16 -8.36 8.72
N ILE A 50 25.02 -7.94 9.26
CA ILE A 50 24.83 -6.56 9.71
C ILE A 50 25.19 -6.46 11.21
N PRO A 51 26.20 -5.64 11.58
CA PRO A 51 26.60 -5.50 12.97
C PRO A 51 25.52 -4.79 13.80
N HIS A 52 25.41 -5.16 15.07
CA HIS A 52 24.47 -4.58 16.06
C HIS A 52 22.99 -4.82 15.75
N LEU A 53 22.68 -5.79 14.91
CA LEU A 53 21.31 -6.17 14.60
C LEU A 53 20.98 -7.53 15.21
N GLU A 54 19.74 -7.68 15.65
CA GLU A 54 19.25 -8.95 16.16
C GLU A 54 19.06 -9.98 15.03
N ALA A 55 19.39 -11.24 15.31
CA ALA A 55 19.31 -12.33 14.35
C ALA A 55 17.89 -12.54 13.77
N HIS A 56 16.84 -12.16 14.52
CA HIS A 56 15.47 -12.31 14.07
C HIS A 56 15.14 -11.42 12.86
N LEU A 57 15.77 -10.25 12.73
CA LEU A 57 15.57 -9.34 11.59
C LEU A 57 16.30 -9.81 10.33
N LEU A 58 17.32 -10.66 10.51
CA LEU A 58 18.13 -11.21 9.42
C LEU A 58 17.60 -12.55 8.92
N ARG A 59 16.57 -13.13 9.56
CA ARG A 59 16.03 -14.47 9.25
C ARG A 59 15.58 -14.65 7.80
N ASN A 60 15.20 -13.54 7.15
CA ASN A 60 14.66 -13.53 5.80
C ASN A 60 15.74 -13.28 4.73
N LEU A 61 16.97 -12.92 5.11
CA LEU A 61 18.05 -12.66 4.17
C LEU A 61 18.77 -13.95 3.75
N ASP A 62 19.14 -14.00 2.48
CA ASP A 62 19.98 -15.05 1.92
C ASP A 62 21.47 -14.81 2.25
N LYS A 63 22.33 -15.71 1.75
CA LYS A 63 23.80 -15.59 1.89
C LYS A 63 24.41 -14.35 1.24
N ASN A 64 23.68 -13.67 0.36
CA ASN A 64 24.13 -12.45 -0.32
C ASN A 64 23.65 -11.18 0.37
N GLY A 65 22.80 -11.28 1.40
CA GLY A 65 22.19 -10.13 2.07
C GLY A 65 20.93 -9.60 1.38
N ILE A 66 20.25 -10.42 0.59
CA ILE A 66 19.00 -10.08 -0.10
C ILE A 66 17.87 -10.94 0.46
N VAL A 67 16.68 -10.37 0.61
CA VAL A 67 15.50 -11.12 1.04
C VAL A 67 15.20 -12.30 0.11
N MET A 68 14.93 -13.47 0.71
CA MET A 68 14.59 -14.68 -0.02
C MET A 68 13.22 -14.55 -0.69
N LEU A 69 13.08 -15.06 -1.90
CA LEU A 69 11.80 -15.10 -2.61
C LEU A 69 10.80 -15.98 -1.84
N GLY A 70 9.59 -15.48 -1.64
CA GLY A 70 8.54 -16.16 -0.87
C GLY A 70 8.56 -15.87 0.64
N SER A 71 9.52 -15.08 1.13
CA SER A 71 9.51 -14.59 2.52
C SER A 71 8.36 -13.62 2.76
N TRP A 72 7.63 -13.82 3.86
CA TRP A 72 6.72 -12.83 4.41
C TRP A 72 7.53 -11.72 5.07
N VAL A 73 7.26 -10.47 4.67
CA VAL A 73 7.95 -9.28 5.18
C VAL A 73 6.94 -8.25 5.67
N GLU A 74 7.25 -7.64 6.80
CA GLU A 74 6.46 -6.58 7.42
C GLU A 74 7.19 -5.24 7.39
N THR A 75 6.52 -4.20 7.87
CA THR A 75 7.14 -2.87 8.00
C THR A 75 8.25 -2.94 9.05
N GLY A 76 9.48 -2.59 8.63
CA GLY A 76 10.67 -2.63 9.47
C GLY A 76 11.59 -3.82 9.19
N ASP A 77 11.12 -4.81 8.41
CA ASP A 77 11.98 -5.91 7.96
C ASP A 77 13.02 -5.44 6.95
N ILE A 78 14.19 -6.07 7.00
CA ILE A 78 15.29 -5.75 6.10
C ILE A 78 15.13 -6.52 4.79
N LEU A 79 14.99 -5.78 3.69
CA LEU A 79 14.93 -6.36 2.34
C LEU A 79 16.32 -6.57 1.74
N VAL A 80 17.25 -5.65 2.02
CA VAL A 80 18.63 -5.69 1.54
C VAL A 80 19.57 -5.18 2.62
N GLY A 81 20.53 -6.01 3.04
CA GLY A 81 21.55 -5.66 4.00
C GLY A 81 22.68 -4.88 3.34
N LYS A 82 22.64 -3.54 3.42
CA LYS A 82 23.69 -2.66 2.87
C LYS A 82 24.60 -2.17 3.99
N LEU A 83 25.88 -2.52 3.91
CA LEU A 83 26.91 -2.05 4.83
C LEU A 83 27.72 -0.92 4.19
N THR A 84 27.65 0.27 4.79
CA THR A 84 28.51 1.40 4.45
C THR A 84 29.73 1.38 5.37
N PRO A 85 30.96 1.38 4.81
CA PRO A 85 32.16 1.39 5.63
C PRO A 85 32.22 2.70 6.43
N GLN A 86 32.23 2.58 7.76
CA GLN A 86 32.53 3.69 8.65
C GLN A 86 33.98 3.54 9.14
N VAL A 87 34.78 4.58 8.96
CA VAL A 87 36.04 4.66 9.71
C VAL A 87 35.67 4.74 11.17
N ALA A 88 36.19 3.81 11.96
CA ALA A 88 36.18 3.92 13.40
C ALA A 88 36.82 5.27 13.76
N LYS A 89 36.00 6.26 14.08
CA LYS A 89 36.45 7.43 14.84
C LYS A 89 36.75 6.95 16.25
N GLU A 90 37.81 6.16 16.41
CA GLU A 90 38.32 5.76 17.73
C GLU A 90 38.76 7.00 18.55
N SER A 91 38.94 8.15 17.89
CA SER A 91 39.45 9.37 18.49
C SER A 91 38.41 10.42 18.91
N SER A 92 37.10 10.22 18.69
CA SER A 92 36.10 11.22 19.12
C SER A 92 34.81 10.62 19.67
N TYR A 93 34.92 9.66 20.59
CA TYR A 93 33.79 9.38 21.48
C TYR A 93 33.71 10.49 22.51
N ALA A 94 32.54 11.10 22.67
CA ALA A 94 32.28 12.01 23.78
C ALA A 94 32.49 11.24 25.11
N PRO A 95 32.97 11.88 26.18
CA PRO A 95 33.25 11.21 27.46
C PRO A 95 32.04 10.42 28.00
N GLU A 96 30.83 10.85 27.68
CA GLU A 96 29.57 10.19 28.00
C GLU A 96 29.42 8.82 27.29
N ASP A 97 29.84 8.70 26.02
CA ASP A 97 29.78 7.44 25.26
C ASP A 97 30.82 6.43 25.75
N ARG A 98 32.00 6.91 26.16
CA ARG A 98 33.03 6.07 26.80
C ARG A 98 32.55 5.52 28.13
N LEU A 99 31.87 6.36 28.93
CA LEU A 99 31.31 5.98 30.22
C LEU A 99 30.19 4.94 30.06
N LEU A 100 29.25 5.16 29.12
CA LEU A 100 28.18 4.21 28.81
C LEU A 100 28.73 2.86 28.36
N ARG A 101 29.80 2.84 27.53
CA ARG A 101 30.43 1.59 27.08
C ARG A 101 31.15 0.86 28.21
N ALA A 102 31.79 1.57 29.14
CA ALA A 102 32.50 0.98 30.27
C ALA A 102 31.56 0.40 31.34
N ILE A 103 30.41 1.05 31.57
CA ILE A 103 29.45 0.63 32.61
C ILE A 103 28.44 -0.38 32.08
N LEU A 104 27.93 -0.20 30.86
CA LEU A 104 26.82 -1.00 30.31
C LEU A 104 27.24 -1.93 29.16
N GLY A 105 28.45 -1.80 28.59
CA GLY A 105 28.90 -2.62 27.47
C GLY A 105 28.17 -2.38 26.14
N ILE A 106 27.23 -1.42 26.08
CA ILE A 106 26.36 -1.18 24.92
C ILE A 106 27.00 -0.12 24.00
N GLN A 107 27.11 -0.40 22.71
CA GLN A 107 27.42 0.61 21.69
C GLN A 107 26.14 1.36 21.33
N LYS A 108 26.05 2.64 21.71
CA LYS A 108 25.00 3.53 21.18
C LYS A 108 25.43 3.98 19.78
N ARG A 109 24.70 3.56 18.75
CA ARG A 109 24.79 4.17 17.41
C ARG A 109 23.51 4.91 17.13
N GLU A 110 23.61 6.20 16.83
CA GLU A 110 22.50 6.93 16.22
C GLU A 110 22.23 6.36 14.83
N ILE A 111 21.06 5.76 14.66
CA ILE A 111 20.50 5.49 13.35
C ILE A 111 20.04 6.84 12.81
N LYS A 112 20.72 7.37 11.78
CA LYS A 112 20.13 8.45 10.98
C LYS A 112 19.01 7.84 10.13
N VAL A 113 17.77 8.00 10.60
CA VAL A 113 16.57 7.67 9.84
C VAL A 113 16.54 8.55 8.59
N GLY A 114 16.77 7.93 7.43
CA GLY A 114 16.93 8.58 6.14
C GLY A 114 15.90 8.22 5.09
N ASP A 115 14.86 7.46 5.41
CA ASP A 115 13.83 7.08 4.43
C ASP A 115 12.57 7.93 4.58
N LYS A 116 12.28 8.63 3.48
CA LYS A 116 11.06 9.42 3.25
C LYS A 116 9.85 8.48 3.31
N VAL A 117 9.07 8.58 4.38
CA VAL A 117 7.74 7.95 4.43
C VAL A 117 6.77 8.87 3.69
N ALA A 118 6.69 8.70 2.37
CA ALA A 118 5.68 9.37 1.55
C ALA A 118 4.35 8.62 1.67
N GLY A 119 3.61 8.89 2.74
CA GLY A 119 2.19 8.59 2.79
C GLY A 119 1.43 9.62 1.95
N ARG A 120 0.86 9.19 0.83
CA ARG A 120 -0.29 9.86 0.22
C ARG A 120 -1.26 8.76 -0.14
N HIS A 121 -2.46 8.80 0.41
CA HIS A 121 -3.71 8.59 -0.33
C HIS A 121 -4.82 9.13 0.56
N GLY A 122 -5.35 10.30 0.18
CA GLY A 122 -6.67 10.71 0.64
C GLY A 122 -7.68 9.81 -0.08
N ASN A 123 -8.38 8.98 0.68
CA ASN A 123 -9.63 8.38 0.21
C ASN A 123 -10.64 9.53 0.12
N LYS A 124 -10.98 9.94 -1.10
CA LYS A 124 -12.16 10.78 -1.34
C LYS A 124 -13.34 9.83 -1.47
N GLY A 125 -14.29 9.92 -0.53
CA GLY A 125 -15.61 9.32 -0.68
C GLY A 125 -16.27 9.82 -1.96
N VAL A 126 -17.09 8.95 -2.57
CA VAL A 126 -17.91 9.28 -3.74
C VAL A 126 -18.98 10.30 -3.31
N PRO A 127 -19.30 11.33 -4.13
CA PRO A 127 -19.87 12.58 -3.63
C PRO A 127 -21.33 12.45 -3.22
N SER A 128 -21.73 13.34 -2.31
CA SER A 128 -23.01 13.53 -1.63
C SER A 128 -24.23 13.82 -2.53
N ARG A 129 -24.15 13.55 -3.85
CA ARG A 129 -25.20 13.81 -4.84
C ARG A 129 -25.39 12.57 -5.71
N MET A 130 -26.46 11.82 -5.46
CA MET A 130 -26.91 10.79 -6.39
C MET A 130 -27.43 11.47 -7.65
N ASN A 131 -26.85 11.13 -8.81
CA ASN A 131 -27.33 11.65 -10.09
C ASN A 131 -28.44 10.73 -10.63
N VAL A 132 -29.33 11.29 -11.46
CA VAL A 132 -30.43 10.52 -12.07
C VAL A 132 -29.89 9.34 -12.90
N GLY A 133 -28.68 9.47 -13.45
CA GLY A 133 -27.99 8.39 -14.18
C GLY A 133 -27.72 7.15 -13.32
N GLN A 134 -27.29 7.29 -12.06
CA GLN A 134 -27.06 6.18 -11.13
C GLN A 134 -28.35 5.43 -10.80
N ILE A 135 -29.49 6.13 -10.74
CA ILE A 135 -30.80 5.50 -10.54
C ILE A 135 -31.14 4.63 -11.76
N PHE A 136 -30.95 5.17 -12.97
CA PHE A 136 -31.20 4.41 -14.21
C PHE A 136 -30.24 3.21 -14.36
N GLU A 137 -28.96 3.38 -14.01
CA GLU A 137 -27.97 2.30 -13.99
C GLU A 137 -28.40 1.17 -13.03
N CYS A 138 -28.85 1.52 -11.83
CA CYS A 138 -29.33 0.55 -10.84
C CYS A 138 -30.56 -0.22 -11.35
N SER A 139 -31.55 0.47 -11.91
CA SER A 139 -32.76 -0.15 -12.45
C SER A 139 -32.46 -1.09 -13.63
N LEU A 140 -31.62 -0.65 -14.58
CA LEU A 140 -31.20 -1.50 -15.71
C LEU A 140 -30.31 -2.65 -15.27
N GLY A 141 -29.44 -2.43 -14.28
CA GLY A 141 -28.62 -3.48 -13.69
C GLY A 141 -29.47 -4.58 -13.04
N LEU A 142 -30.55 -4.19 -12.34
CA LEU A 142 -31.51 -5.13 -11.77
C LEU A 142 -32.26 -5.91 -12.86
N ALA A 143 -32.76 -5.22 -13.89
CA ALA A 143 -33.43 -5.87 -15.02
C ALA A 143 -32.48 -6.85 -15.74
N GLY A 144 -31.22 -6.45 -15.98
CA GLY A 144 -30.20 -7.31 -16.59
C GLY A 144 -29.86 -8.54 -15.76
N SER A 145 -29.79 -8.39 -14.43
CA SER A 145 -29.61 -9.51 -13.51
C SER A 145 -30.76 -10.52 -13.55
N LEU A 146 -32.01 -10.04 -13.65
CA LEU A 146 -33.20 -10.90 -13.72
C LEU A 146 -33.38 -11.57 -15.10
N LEU A 147 -32.97 -10.87 -16.17
CA LEU A 147 -33.14 -11.32 -17.56
C LEU A 147 -31.90 -12.02 -18.13
N ASP A 148 -30.82 -12.15 -17.34
CA ASP A 148 -29.50 -12.65 -17.76
C ASP A 148 -28.96 -11.92 -19.01
N ARG A 149 -29.03 -10.58 -18.98
CA ARG A 149 -28.64 -9.69 -20.08
C ARG A 149 -27.69 -8.60 -19.62
N HIS A 150 -26.77 -8.24 -20.51
CA HIS A 150 -25.92 -7.07 -20.36
C HIS A 150 -26.35 -5.97 -21.32
N TYR A 151 -26.63 -4.79 -20.77
CA TYR A 151 -27.00 -3.61 -21.55
C TYR A 151 -25.79 -2.70 -21.78
N ARG A 152 -25.72 -2.12 -22.98
CA ARG A 152 -24.73 -1.09 -23.33
C ARG A 152 -25.48 0.17 -23.74
N ILE A 153 -25.22 1.28 -23.06
CA ILE A 153 -25.82 2.58 -23.34
C ILE A 153 -24.73 3.50 -23.91
N ALA A 154 -25.01 4.13 -25.05
CA ALA A 154 -24.11 5.13 -25.61
C ALA A 154 -24.28 6.47 -24.87
N PRO A 155 -23.19 7.19 -24.55
CA PRO A 155 -23.29 8.53 -23.98
C PRO A 155 -24.04 9.47 -24.93
N PHE A 156 -24.97 10.27 -24.40
CA PHE A 156 -25.76 11.26 -25.15
C PHE A 156 -26.58 10.65 -26.29
N ASP A 157 -27.22 9.51 -26.07
CA ASP A 157 -28.13 8.85 -27.02
C ASP A 157 -29.35 9.69 -27.43
N GLU A 158 -29.71 10.71 -26.62
CA GLU A 158 -30.71 11.73 -26.95
C GLU A 158 -30.44 12.48 -28.26
N ARG A 159 -29.20 12.43 -28.78
CA ARG A 159 -28.85 12.94 -30.12
C ARG A 159 -29.54 12.22 -31.27
N TYR A 160 -30.00 10.99 -31.05
CA TYR A 160 -30.65 10.15 -32.06
C TYR A 160 -32.18 10.19 -31.93
N GLU A 161 -32.69 10.26 -30.69
CA GLU A 161 -34.13 10.38 -30.41
C GLU A 161 -34.36 10.97 -29.01
N GLN A 162 -35.39 11.81 -28.84
CA GLN A 162 -35.75 12.39 -27.55
C GLN A 162 -36.16 11.27 -26.55
N GLU A 163 -35.62 11.31 -25.33
CA GLU A 163 -35.87 10.32 -24.26
C GLU A 163 -35.47 8.86 -24.61
N ALA A 164 -34.53 8.62 -25.53
CA ALA A 164 -34.11 7.28 -25.96
C ALA A 164 -33.76 6.32 -24.78
N SER A 165 -32.89 6.76 -23.87
CA SER A 165 -32.53 6.00 -22.66
C SER A 165 -33.73 5.68 -21.77
N ARG A 166 -34.67 6.62 -21.62
CA ARG A 166 -35.87 6.43 -20.83
C ARG A 166 -36.77 5.36 -21.46
N LYS A 167 -37.02 5.43 -22.78
CA LYS A 167 -37.83 4.42 -23.47
C LYS A 167 -37.24 3.01 -23.33
N LEU A 168 -35.92 2.87 -23.48
CA LEU A 168 -35.23 1.59 -23.32
C LEU A 168 -35.38 1.02 -21.90
N VAL A 169 -35.26 1.86 -20.87
CA VAL A 169 -35.44 1.42 -19.47
C VAL A 169 -36.88 0.97 -19.23
N PHE A 170 -37.86 1.77 -19.66
CA PHE A 170 -39.28 1.49 -19.42
C PHE A 170 -39.81 0.31 -20.26
N SER A 171 -39.16 -0.05 -21.36
CA SER A 171 -39.54 -1.26 -22.12
C SER A 171 -39.08 -2.56 -21.47
N GLU A 172 -38.09 -2.51 -20.58
CA GLU A 172 -37.49 -3.69 -19.92
C GLU A 172 -37.93 -3.84 -18.45
N LEU A 173 -38.70 -2.88 -17.91
CA LEU A 173 -39.40 -2.96 -16.62
C LEU A 173 -40.79 -3.59 -16.81
#